data_AF-A0A9E0SX84-F1
#
_entry.id   AF-A0A9E0SX84-F1
#
_cell.length_a   1.000
_cell.length_b   1.000
_cell.length_c   1.000
_cell.angle_alpha   90.00
_cell.angle_beta   90.00
_cell.angle_gamma   90.00
#
_symmetry.space_group_name_H-M   'P 1'
#
loop_
_entity.id
_entity.type
_entity.pdbx_description
1 polymer ?
#
loop_
_entity_poly.entity_id
_entity_poly.type
_entity_poly.pdbx_seq_one_letter_code
_entity_poly.pdbx_strand_id
1 'polypeptide(L)' 'MQESALQALVPLAVYRQPREHIFPSQGSLDWYVRIHKSALVEAGALLLVGRTWHAHADRFDQAVIAISSKAAAAALLAG' A
#
# COMPACT_ATOMS: atom_id res chain seq x y z
N MET A 1 -14.50 18.26 -10.66
CA MET A 1 -14.94 16.87 -10.88
C MET A 1 -14.22 16.00 -9.84
N GLN A 2 -14.75 15.95 -8.61
CA GLN A 2 -14.19 15.21 -7.48
C GLN A 2 -15.16 14.09 -7.12
N GLU A 3 -15.26 13.06 -7.97
CA GLU A 3 -16.31 12.03 -7.83
C GLU A 3 -15.81 10.61 -7.55
N SER A 4 -14.51 10.31 -7.55
CA SER A 4 -14.07 8.91 -7.60
C SER A 4 -13.02 8.46 -6.59
N ALA A 5 -12.70 9.22 -5.54
CA ALA A 5 -11.73 8.76 -4.52
C ALA A 5 -12.21 7.50 -3.75
N LEU A 6 -13.52 7.28 -3.69
CA LEU A 6 -14.13 6.12 -3.03
C LEU A 6 -14.33 4.91 -3.98
N GLN A 7 -14.39 5.13 -5.29
CA GLN A 7 -14.69 4.07 -6.28
C GLN A 7 -13.58 3.01 -6.36
N ALA A 8 -12.34 3.37 -6.02
CA ALA A 8 -11.18 2.49 -6.05
C ALA A 8 -10.79 1.94 -4.67
N LEU A 9 -11.62 2.14 -3.63
CA LEU A 9 -11.36 1.59 -2.31
C LEU A 9 -11.74 0.12 -2.25
N VAL A 10 -10.74 -0.71 -1.96
CA VAL A 10 -10.90 -2.16 -1.86
C VAL A 10 -10.34 -2.67 -0.53
N PRO A 11 -10.89 -3.76 0.03
CA PRO A 11 -10.27 -4.44 1.16
C PRO A 11 -8.84 -4.85 0.81
N LEU A 12 -7.93 -4.83 1.81
CA LEU A 12 -6.53 -5.22 1.60
C LEU A 12 -6.37 -6.61 0.96
N ALA A 13 -7.22 -7.56 1.35
CA ALA A 13 -7.22 -8.89 0.76
C ALA A 13 -7.53 -8.88 -0.76
N VAL A 14 -8.45 -8.02 -1.20
CA VAL A 14 -8.82 -7.87 -2.61
C VAL A 14 -7.69 -7.17 -3.38
N TYR A 15 -7.06 -6.15 -2.78
CA TYR A 15 -5.87 -5.52 -3.37
C TYR A 15 -4.73 -6.52 -3.61
N ARG A 16 -4.55 -7.49 -2.69
CA ARG A 16 -3.48 -8.51 -2.76
C ARG A 16 -3.64 -9.47 -3.92
N GLN A 17 -4.85 -9.92 -4.25
CA GLN A 17 -5.09 -11.00 -5.22
C GLN A 17 -4.36 -10.82 -6.56
N PRO A 18 -4.44 -9.67 -7.27
CA PRO A 18 -3.69 -9.46 -8.50
C PRO A 18 -2.17 -9.26 -8.29
N ARG A 19 -1.72 -9.12 -7.04
CA ARG A 19 -0.36 -8.78 -6.61
C ARG A 19 0.27 -9.88 -5.74
N GLU A 20 -0.21 -11.12 -5.86
CA GLU A 20 0.30 -12.26 -5.08
C GLU A 20 1.79 -12.53 -5.34
N HIS A 21 2.29 -12.18 -6.52
CA HIS A 21 3.71 -12.26 -6.84
C HIS A 21 4.57 -11.27 -6.02
N ILE A 22 3.98 -10.19 -5.49
CA ILE A 22 4.66 -9.20 -4.62
C ILE A 22 4.38 -9.54 -3.15
N PHE A 23 3.12 -9.86 -2.84
CA PHE A 23 2.65 -10.18 -1.50
C PHE A 23 2.10 -11.62 -1.48
N PRO A 24 2.97 -12.63 -1.28
CA PRO A 24 2.62 -14.05 -1.45
C PRO A 24 1.60 -14.56 -0.43
N SER A 25 1.39 -13.85 0.67
CA SER A 25 0.41 -14.18 1.68
C SER A 25 -0.26 -12.93 2.24
N GLN A 26 -1.43 -13.09 2.84
CA GLN A 26 -2.08 -12.00 3.56
C GLN A 26 -1.17 -11.45 4.67
N GLY A 27 -0.47 -12.33 5.39
CA GLY A 27 0.46 -11.92 6.44
C GLY A 27 1.63 -11.08 5.93
N SER A 28 2.10 -11.30 4.69
CA SER A 28 3.13 -10.45 4.07
C SER A 28 2.61 -9.03 3.82
N LEU A 29 1.39 -8.90 3.28
CA LEU A 29 0.76 -7.59 3.10
C LEU A 29 0.47 -6.91 4.44
N ASP A 30 -0.02 -7.64 5.43
CA ASP A 30 -0.31 -7.10 6.76
C ASP A 30 0.95 -6.61 7.46
N TRP A 31 2.04 -7.37 7.38
CA TRP A 31 3.35 -6.94 7.88
C TRP A 31 3.83 -5.67 7.17
N TYR A 32 3.74 -5.62 5.83
CA TYR A 32 4.12 -4.45 5.04
C TYR A 32 3.32 -3.21 5.43
N VAL A 33 2.00 -3.34 5.53
CA VAL A 33 1.10 -2.28 5.99
C VAL A 33 1.46 -1.84 7.40
N ARG A 34 1.82 -2.77 8.30
CA ARG A 34 2.21 -2.44 9.67
C ARG A 34 3.47 -1.59 9.72
N ILE A 35 4.50 -1.91 8.95
CA ILE A 35 5.80 -1.20 8.99
C ILE A 35 5.78 0.13 8.23
N HIS A 36 4.92 0.28 7.22
CA HIS A 36 4.83 1.47 6.38
C HIS A 36 3.53 2.27 6.56
N LYS A 37 2.78 2.00 7.64
CA LYS A 37 1.44 2.52 7.86
C LYS A 37 1.33 4.03 7.70
N SER A 38 2.23 4.79 8.32
CA SER A 38 2.25 6.26 8.24
C SER A 38 2.39 6.75 6.80
N ALA A 39 3.41 6.27 6.08
CA ALA A 39 3.66 6.63 4.70
C ALA A 39 2.49 6.26 3.77
N LEU A 40 1.85 5.11 3.99
CA LEU A 40 0.68 4.69 3.22
C LEU A 40 -0.55 5.58 3.48
N VAL A 41 -0.76 6.03 4.72
CA VAL A 41 -1.84 6.97 5.06
C VAL A 41 -1.57 8.35 4.46
N GLU A 42 -0.34 8.86 4.60
CA GLU A 42 0.08 10.16 4.06
C GLU A 42 -0.04 10.21 2.53
N ALA A 43 0.28 9.12 1.84
CA ALA A 43 0.10 8.98 0.39
C ALA A 43 -1.37 8.83 -0.06
N GLY A 44 -2.31 8.73 0.88
CA GLY A 44 -3.71 8.42 0.58
C GLY A 44 -3.90 7.04 -0.04
N ALA A 45 -2.93 6.13 0.18
CA ALA A 45 -2.95 4.74 -0.28
C ALA A 45 -3.72 3.83 0.68
N LEU A 46 -3.69 4.15 1.97
CA LEU A 46 -4.35 3.40 3.03
C LEU A 46 -5.35 4.31 3.76
N LEU A 47 -6.63 3.95 3.71
CA LEU A 47 -7.71 4.73 4.29
C LEU A 47 -8.46 3.91 5.35
N LEU A 48 -8.78 4.56 6.48
CA LEU A 48 -9.66 3.99 7.49
C LEU A 48 -11.10 4.41 7.17
N VAL A 49 -11.93 3.44 6.79
CA VAL A 49 -13.36 3.68 6.54
C VAL A 49 -14.16 2.90 7.58
N GLY A 50 -14.87 3.64 8.45
CA GLY A 50 -15.48 3.08 9.64
C GLY A 50 -14.42 2.53 10.60
N ARG A 51 -14.24 1.19 10.62
CA ARG A 51 -13.28 0.48 11.48
C ARG A 51 -12.34 -0.44 10.70
N THR A 52 -12.40 -0.39 9.37
CA THR A 52 -11.67 -1.31 8.50
C THR A 52 -10.74 -0.54 7.57
N TRP A 53 -9.52 -1.03 7.46
CA TRP A 53 -8.52 -0.49 6.54
C TRP A 53 -8.81 -0.93 5.11
N HIS A 54 -8.81 0.04 4.19
CA HIS A 54 -8.99 -0.16 2.77
C HIS A 54 -7.78 0.40 2.02
N ALA A 55 -7.40 -0.27 0.94
CA ALA A 55 -6.42 0.27 0.00
C ALA A 55 -7.14 1.02 -1.11
N HIS A 56 -6.60 2.18 -1.48
CA HIS A 56 -6.84 2.74 -2.80
C HIS A 56 -5.83 2.11 -3.77
N ALA A 57 -6.27 1.22 -4.65
CA ALA A 57 -5.37 0.33 -5.40
C ALA A 57 -4.20 1.04 -6.10
N ASP A 58 -4.49 2.06 -6.93
CA ASP A 58 -3.43 2.75 -7.70
C ASP A 58 -2.45 3.52 -6.82
N ARG A 59 -2.95 4.18 -5.77
CA ARG A 59 -2.11 4.93 -4.83
C ARG A 59 -1.26 4.00 -3.98
N PHE A 60 -1.79 2.82 -3.66
CA PHE A 60 -1.04 1.80 -2.95
C PHE A 60 0.13 1.28 -3.80
N ASP A 61 -0.08 1.01 -5.09
CA ASP A 61 1.02 0.65 -5.99
C ASP A 61 2.09 1.75 -6.06
N GLN A 62 1.66 3.00 -6.25
CA GLN A 62 2.56 4.14 -6.29
C GLN A 62 3.36 4.27 -4.99
N ALA A 63 2.72 4.08 -3.83
CA ALA A 63 3.38 4.11 -2.54
C ALA A 63 4.37 2.95 -2.37
N VAL A 64 4.02 1.74 -2.79
CA VAL A 64 4.90 0.57 -2.75
C VAL A 64 6.17 0.82 -3.58
N ILE A 65 6.03 1.38 -4.78
CA ILE A 65 7.16 1.74 -5.63
C ILE A 65 8.02 2.79 -4.93
N ALA A 66 7.43 3.89 -4.46
CA ALA A 66 8.17 4.98 -3.82
C ALA A 66 8.95 4.53 -2.58
N ILE A 67 8.31 3.73 -1.72
CA ILE A 67 8.94 3.17 -0.51
C ILE A 67 10.10 2.24 -0.89
N SER A 68 9.89 1.34 -1.85
CA SER A 68 10.90 0.38 -2.29
C SER A 68 12.09 1.06 -2.95
N SER A 69 11.86 2.07 -3.79
CA SER A 69 12.92 2.86 -4.42
C SER A 69 13.77 3.59 -3.38
N LYS A 70 13.14 4.16 -2.34
CA LYS A 70 13.86 4.80 -1.23
C LYS A 70 14.70 3.79 -0.45
N ALA A 71 14.16 2.60 -0.18
CA ALA A 71 14.89 1.54 0.50
C ALA A 71 16.10 1.04 -0.31
N ALA A 72 15.92 0.84 -1.62
CA ALA A 72 17.01 0.45 -2.53
C ALA A 72 18.11 1.52 -2.60
N ALA A 73 17.74 2.80 -2.69
CA ALA A 73 18.71 3.90 -2.67
C ALA A 73 19.50 3.94 -1.36
N ALA A 74 18.85 3.71 -0.22
CA ALA A 74 19.53 3.65 1.07
C ALA A 74 20.49 2.45 1.18
N ALA A 75 20.11 1.28 0.63
CA ALA A 75 20.98 0.11 0.61
C ALA A 75 22.23 0.30 -0.26
N LEU A 76 22.10 0.97 -1.41
CA LEU A 76 23.23 1.31 -2.27
C LEU A 76 24.26 2.25 -1.61
N LEU A 77 23.80 3.18 -0.76
CA LEU A 77 24.69 4.11 -0.05
C LEU A 77 25.36 3.49 1.19
N ALA A 78 24.85 2.35 1.66
CA ALA A 78 25.34 1.67 2.86
C ALA A 78 26.33 0.53 2.57
N GLY A 79 26.50 0.14 1.29
CA GLY A 79 27.46 -0.86 0.83
C GLY A 79 28.67 -0.23 0.16
#